data_AF-A0A6G3DHY6-F1
#
_entry.id   AF-A0A6G3DHY6-F1
#
_cell.length_a   1.000
_cell.length_b   1.000
_cell.length_c   1.000
_cell.angle_alpha   90.00
_cell.angle_beta   90.00
_cell.angle_gamma   90.00
#
_symmetry.space_group_name_H-M   'P 1'
#
loop_
_entity.id
_entity.type
_entity.pdbx_description
1 polymer ?
#
loop_
_entity_poly.entity_id
_entity_poly.type
_entity_poly.pdbx_seq_one_letter_code
_entity_poly.pdbx_strand_id
1 'polypeptide(L)'
;AAERERLLGPDHPDTLASRYEAAFALGRTGRPAEALRAYKGVAEARIRMLGADHPDTLAVRQEMAYTLGRLGRHTDAHQVYTSVLTARERTMGADHPDTLRCRHNLAFNLGRLGRTEDAHRTASEVAAARARVLGPDHPDTLVTRY
;
A
#
# COMPACT_ATOMS: atom_id res chain seq x y z
N ALA A 1 19.22 -6.30 8.31
CA ALA A 1 19.28 -6.19 6.84
C ALA A 1 20.72 -6.39 6.34
N ALA A 2 21.70 -5.61 6.80
CA ALA A 2 23.10 -5.74 6.34
C ALA A 2 23.68 -7.16 6.51
N GLU A 3 23.42 -7.85 7.64
CA GLU A 3 23.90 -9.22 7.83
C GLU A 3 23.33 -10.19 6.80
N ARG A 4 22.00 -10.16 6.60
CA ARG A 4 21.30 -10.99 5.61
C ARG A 4 21.73 -10.67 4.19
N GLU A 5 22.00 -9.41 3.88
CA GLU A 5 22.53 -9.02 2.58
C GLU A 5 23.91 -9.61 2.32
N ARG A 6 24.80 -9.62 3.32
CA ARG A 6 26.12 -10.28 3.18
C ARG A 6 25.99 -11.79 3.01
N LEU A 7 25.07 -12.43 3.73
CA LEU A 7 24.95 -13.89 3.76
C LEU A 7 24.12 -14.47 2.61
N LEU A 8 23.05 -13.78 2.20
CA LEU A 8 22.04 -14.30 1.27
C LEU A 8 22.02 -13.52 -0.06
N GLY A 9 22.67 -12.36 -0.10
CA GLY A 9 22.63 -11.42 -1.23
C GLY A 9 21.55 -10.34 -1.08
N PRO A 10 21.68 -9.25 -1.86
CA PRO A 10 20.80 -8.07 -1.77
C PRO A 10 19.36 -8.33 -2.22
N ASP A 11 19.18 -9.32 -3.09
CA ASP A 11 17.91 -9.65 -3.72
C ASP A 11 17.18 -10.80 -2.97
N HIS A 12 17.82 -11.52 -2.04
CA HIS A 12 17.14 -12.62 -1.33
C HIS A 12 15.84 -12.18 -0.63
N PRO A 13 14.73 -12.97 -0.69
CA PRO A 13 13.44 -12.60 -0.10
C PRO A 13 13.52 -12.10 1.35
N ASP A 14 14.28 -12.77 2.21
CA ASP A 14 14.46 -12.35 3.62
C ASP A 14 15.25 -11.03 3.78
N THR A 15 16.18 -10.77 2.86
CA THR A 15 16.90 -9.49 2.81
C THR A 15 15.93 -8.37 2.43
N LEU A 16 15.09 -8.60 1.42
CA LEU A 16 14.07 -7.65 0.98
C LEU A 16 12.98 -7.43 2.03
N ALA A 17 12.55 -8.48 2.73
CA ALA A 17 11.63 -8.36 3.88
C ALA A 17 12.26 -7.50 4.98
N SER A 18 13.53 -7.73 5.34
CA SER A 18 14.23 -6.92 6.34
C SER A 18 14.38 -5.45 5.93
N ARG A 19 14.59 -5.17 4.63
CA ARG A 19 14.66 -3.80 4.10
C ARG A 19 13.30 -3.11 4.08
N TYR A 20 12.24 -3.86 3.77
CA TYR A 20 10.86 -3.38 3.86
C TYR A 20 10.53 -2.94 5.30
N GLU A 21 10.84 -3.78 6.30
CA GLU A 21 10.62 -3.45 7.71
C GLU A 21 11.42 -2.22 8.16
N ALA A 22 12.67 -2.09 7.70
CA ALA A 22 13.47 -0.89 7.95
C ALA A 22 12.82 0.37 7.36
N ALA A 23 12.31 0.29 6.14
CA ALA A 23 11.57 1.39 5.50
C ALA A 23 10.30 1.76 6.28
N PHE A 24 9.56 0.75 6.79
CA PHE A 24 8.40 0.95 7.64
C PHE A 24 8.76 1.66 8.95
N ALA A 25 9.82 1.24 9.62
CA ALA A 25 10.31 1.87 10.84
C ALA A 25 10.74 3.34 10.61
N LEU A 26 11.42 3.64 9.49
CA LEU A 26 11.75 5.01 9.08
C LEU A 26 10.48 5.87 8.94
N GLY A 27 9.44 5.33 8.31
CA GLY A 27 8.16 6.02 8.18
C GLY A 27 7.55 6.36 9.54
N ARG A 28 7.47 5.38 10.44
CA ARG A 28 6.90 5.56 11.78
C ARG A 28 7.67 6.53 12.66
N THR A 29 8.98 6.64 12.46
CA THR A 29 9.87 7.53 13.23
C THR A 29 9.98 8.94 12.64
N GLY A 30 9.05 9.33 11.77
CA GLY A 30 9.02 10.70 11.24
C GLY A 30 10.02 10.96 10.11
N ARG A 31 10.53 9.91 9.45
CA ARG A 31 11.50 10.01 8.34
C ARG A 31 10.89 9.55 7.00
N PRO A 32 9.76 10.15 6.53
CA PRO A 32 9.02 9.66 5.36
C PRO A 32 9.81 9.75 4.05
N ALA A 33 10.69 10.74 3.87
CA ALA A 33 11.51 10.83 2.66
C ALA A 33 12.53 9.68 2.55
N GLU A 34 13.06 9.22 3.69
CA GLU A 34 13.99 8.08 3.75
C GLU A 34 13.26 6.76 3.57
N ALA A 35 12.09 6.62 4.20
CA ALA A 35 11.20 5.49 3.97
C ALA A 35 10.86 5.33 2.49
N LEU A 36 10.48 6.43 1.81
CA LEU A 36 10.15 6.40 0.38
C LEU A 36 11.33 5.91 -0.48
N ARG A 37 12.55 6.39 -0.20
CA ARG A 37 13.76 5.93 -0.88
C ARG A 37 14.01 4.44 -0.67
N ALA A 38 13.89 3.96 0.57
CA ALA A 38 14.08 2.56 0.91
C ALA A 38 13.00 1.66 0.25
N TYR A 39 11.73 2.06 0.30
CA TYR A 39 10.66 1.33 -0.36
C TYR A 39 10.83 1.27 -1.88
N LYS A 40 11.31 2.34 -2.53
CA LYS A 40 11.60 2.33 -3.96
C LYS A 40 12.62 1.24 -4.33
N GLY A 41 13.72 1.14 -3.56
CA GLY A 41 14.72 0.09 -3.77
C GLY A 41 14.16 -1.33 -3.59
N VAL A 42 13.32 -1.54 -2.56
CA VAL A 42 12.65 -2.83 -2.34
C VAL A 42 11.67 -3.17 -3.47
N ALA A 43 10.90 -2.18 -3.94
CA ALA A 43 9.96 -2.37 -5.04
C ALA A 43 10.69 -2.74 -6.34
N GLU A 44 11.78 -2.05 -6.69
CA GLU A 44 12.59 -2.36 -7.87
C GLU A 44 13.15 -3.78 -7.82
N ALA A 45 13.67 -4.21 -6.67
CA ALA A 45 14.17 -5.58 -6.50
C ALA A 45 13.06 -6.63 -6.62
N ARG A 46 11.92 -6.42 -5.94
CA ARG A 46 10.77 -7.33 -6.03
C ARG A 46 10.16 -7.40 -7.43
N ILE A 47 10.13 -6.29 -8.17
CA ILE A 47 9.70 -6.29 -9.58
C ILE A 47 10.59 -7.20 -10.41
N ARG A 48 11.93 -7.09 -10.28
CA ARG A 48 12.87 -7.93 -11.05
C ARG A 48 12.73 -9.41 -10.74
N MET A 49 12.44 -9.76 -9.49
CA MET A 49 12.44 -11.16 -9.05
C MET A 49 11.08 -11.86 -9.09
N LEU A 50 10.03 -11.14 -8.69
CA LEU A 50 8.70 -11.70 -8.46
C LEU A 50 7.70 -11.22 -9.52
N GLY A 51 8.03 -10.13 -10.23
CA GLY A 51 7.12 -9.45 -11.13
C GLY A 51 6.37 -8.28 -10.47
N ALA A 52 5.86 -7.39 -11.32
CA ALA A 52 5.21 -6.15 -10.91
C ALA A 52 3.89 -6.35 -10.15
N ASP A 53 3.22 -7.48 -10.40
CA ASP A 53 1.90 -7.79 -9.85
C ASP A 53 1.94 -8.80 -8.70
N HIS A 54 3.14 -9.24 -8.28
CA HIS A 54 3.28 -10.12 -7.13
C HIS A 54 2.74 -9.43 -5.86
N PRO A 55 2.01 -10.14 -4.97
CA PRO A 55 1.43 -9.55 -3.76
C PRO A 55 2.43 -8.72 -2.92
N ASP A 56 3.64 -9.23 -2.71
CA ASP A 56 4.69 -8.50 -1.98
C ASP A 56 5.21 -7.24 -2.69
N THR A 57 5.21 -7.24 -4.03
CA THR A 57 5.55 -6.05 -4.84
C THR A 57 4.44 -5.01 -4.69
N LEU A 58 3.19 -5.44 -4.77
CA LEU A 58 2.03 -4.56 -4.60
C LEU A 58 1.94 -4.00 -3.18
N ALA A 59 2.28 -4.79 -2.16
CA ALA A 59 2.34 -4.34 -0.77
C ALA A 59 3.34 -3.19 -0.58
N VAL A 60 4.57 -3.32 -1.08
CA VAL A 60 5.56 -2.24 -0.96
C VAL A 60 5.17 -1.00 -1.77
N ARG A 61 4.59 -1.17 -2.96
CA ARG A 61 4.09 -0.04 -3.77
C ARG A 61 2.94 0.70 -3.07
N GLN A 62 2.07 -0.01 -2.35
CA GLN A 62 1.04 0.63 -1.54
C GLN A 62 1.63 1.46 -0.40
N GLU A 63 2.67 0.99 0.28
CA GLU A 63 3.36 1.76 1.33
C GLU A 63 4.08 2.99 0.76
N MET A 64 4.60 2.91 -0.48
CA MET A 64 5.11 4.07 -1.20
C MET A 64 4.02 5.12 -1.42
N ALA A 65 2.83 4.72 -1.85
CA ALA A 65 1.69 5.62 -2.06
C ALA A 65 1.27 6.31 -0.74
N TYR A 66 1.23 5.55 0.36
CA TYR A 66 0.96 6.10 1.68
C TYR A 66 2.01 7.14 2.10
N THR A 67 3.29 6.81 1.90
CA THR A 67 4.41 7.69 2.22
C THR A 67 4.42 8.97 1.37
N LEU A 68 4.09 8.87 0.09
CA LEU A 68 3.89 10.02 -0.80
C LEU A 68 2.78 10.94 -0.26
N GLY A 69 1.66 10.38 0.19
CA GLY A 69 0.59 11.14 0.82
C GLY A 69 1.04 11.89 2.07
N ARG A 70 1.86 11.26 2.92
CA ARG A 70 2.44 11.92 4.11
C ARG A 70 3.41 13.06 3.78
N LEU A 71 4.01 13.01 2.59
CA LEU A 71 4.86 14.08 2.05
C LEU A 71 4.06 15.17 1.32
N GLY A 72 2.72 15.11 1.33
CA GLY A 72 1.85 16.05 0.61
C GLY A 72 1.79 15.81 -0.91
N ARG A 73 2.43 14.74 -1.42
CA ARG A 73 2.48 14.39 -2.84
C ARG A 73 1.25 13.57 -3.24
N HIS A 74 0.07 14.17 -3.07
CA HIS A 74 -1.21 13.46 -3.19
C HIS A 74 -1.49 12.97 -4.62
N THR A 75 -1.09 13.72 -5.65
CA THR A 75 -1.24 13.31 -7.06
C THR A 75 -0.40 12.07 -7.40
N ASP A 76 0.85 12.03 -6.94
CA ASP A 76 1.73 10.88 -7.15
C ASP A 76 1.21 9.65 -6.40
N ALA A 77 0.74 9.85 -5.15
CA ALA A 77 0.10 8.80 -4.37
C ALA A 77 -1.13 8.23 -5.09
N HIS A 78 -1.98 9.10 -5.66
CA HIS A 78 -3.15 8.69 -6.42
C HIS A 78 -2.78 7.76 -7.59
N GLN A 79 -1.78 8.13 -8.38
CA GLN A 79 -1.31 7.31 -9.51
C GLN A 79 -0.84 5.92 -9.06
N VAL A 80 -0.08 5.86 -7.98
CA VAL A 80 0.42 4.58 -7.44
C VAL A 80 -0.74 3.74 -6.88
N TYR A 81 -1.64 4.33 -6.08
CA TYR A 81 -2.81 3.63 -5.55
C TYR A 81 -3.69 3.06 -6.66
N THR A 82 -4.02 3.86 -7.68
CA THR A 82 -4.84 3.40 -8.81
C THR A 82 -4.17 2.24 -9.54
N SER A 83 -2.87 2.32 -9.84
CA SER A 83 -2.13 1.22 -10.47
C SER A 83 -2.10 -0.05 -9.61
N VAL A 84 -1.89 0.07 -8.29
CA VAL A 84 -1.90 -1.07 -7.37
C VAL A 84 -3.30 -1.67 -7.25
N LEU A 85 -4.34 -0.84 -7.17
CA LEU A 85 -5.74 -1.29 -7.10
C LEU A 85 -6.11 -2.11 -8.33
N THR A 86 -5.84 -1.60 -9.54
CA THR A 86 -6.10 -2.33 -10.79
C THR A 86 -5.36 -3.68 -10.83
N ALA A 87 -4.10 -3.72 -10.38
CA ALA A 87 -3.35 -4.98 -10.32
C ALA A 87 -4.01 -5.97 -9.34
N ARG A 88 -4.38 -5.53 -8.13
CA ARG A 88 -5.01 -6.38 -7.12
C ARG A 88 -6.40 -6.87 -7.52
N GLU A 89 -7.21 -6.02 -8.14
CA GLU A 89 -8.53 -6.40 -8.65
C GLU A 89 -8.40 -7.52 -9.69
N ARG A 90 -7.40 -7.44 -10.57
CA ARG A 90 -7.12 -8.48 -11.57
C ARG A 90 -6.57 -9.77 -10.98
N THR A 91 -5.68 -9.72 -9.98
CA THR A 91 -4.96 -10.90 -9.49
C THR A 91 -5.59 -11.57 -8.28
N MET A 92 -6.31 -10.83 -7.45
CA MET A 92 -6.87 -11.30 -6.17
C MET A 92 -8.39 -11.11 -6.07
N GLY A 93 -8.97 -10.28 -6.95
CA GLY A 93 -10.39 -9.93 -6.94
C GLY A 93 -10.70 -8.67 -6.12
N ALA A 94 -11.84 -8.06 -6.44
CA ALA A 94 -12.29 -6.78 -5.86
C ALA A 94 -12.57 -6.85 -4.36
N ASP A 95 -13.06 -8.00 -3.87
CA ASP A 95 -13.47 -8.21 -2.48
C ASP A 95 -12.35 -8.74 -1.58
N HIS A 96 -11.14 -8.98 -2.12
CA HIS A 96 -10.02 -9.43 -1.31
C HIS A 96 -9.63 -8.36 -0.26
N PRO A 97 -9.32 -8.73 1.01
CA PRO A 97 -9.04 -7.77 2.08
C PRO A 97 -7.98 -6.72 1.72
N ASP A 98 -6.89 -7.13 1.05
CA ASP A 98 -5.86 -6.20 0.58
C ASP A 98 -6.36 -5.28 -0.55
N THR A 99 -7.21 -5.74 -1.45
CA THR A 99 -7.82 -4.89 -2.48
C THR A 99 -8.69 -3.82 -1.83
N LEU A 100 -9.52 -4.21 -0.86
CA LEU A 100 -10.36 -3.30 -0.08
C LEU A 100 -9.52 -2.31 0.75
N ARG A 101 -8.39 -2.74 1.31
CA ARG A 101 -7.44 -1.85 2.00
C ARG A 101 -6.81 -0.82 1.06
N CYS A 102 -6.43 -1.22 -0.16
CA CYS A 102 -5.93 -0.28 -1.17
C CYS A 102 -7.01 0.74 -1.55
N ARG A 103 -8.24 0.28 -1.80
CA ARG A 103 -9.37 1.14 -2.18
C ARG A 103 -9.77 2.11 -1.07
N HIS A 104 -9.73 1.70 0.20
CA HIS A 104 -9.91 2.59 1.36
C HIS A 104 -8.86 3.71 1.36
N ASN A 105 -7.57 3.38 1.19
CA ASN A 105 -6.50 4.38 1.17
C ASN A 105 -6.62 5.33 -0.03
N LEU A 106 -7.09 4.84 -1.17
CA LEU A 106 -7.40 5.67 -2.34
C LEU A 106 -8.54 6.65 -2.05
N ALA A 107 -9.60 6.22 -1.34
CA ALA A 107 -10.69 7.10 -0.91
C ALA A 107 -10.17 8.25 -0.03
N PHE A 108 -9.33 7.94 0.96
CA PHE A 108 -8.69 8.97 1.78
C PHE A 108 -7.86 9.94 0.94
N ASN A 109 -7.05 9.42 0.01
CA ASN A 109 -6.23 10.24 -0.88
C ASN A 109 -7.06 11.15 -1.80
N LEU A 110 -8.22 10.68 -2.30
CA LEU A 110 -9.16 11.50 -3.06
C LEU A 110 -9.65 12.71 -2.27
N GLY A 111 -9.95 12.54 -0.98
CA GLY A 111 -10.30 13.64 -0.09
C GLY A 111 -9.16 14.67 0.05
N ARG A 112 -7.91 14.20 0.12
CA ARG A 112 -6.72 15.06 0.13
C ARG A 112 -6.49 15.82 -1.18
N LEU A 113 -7.05 15.36 -2.29
CA LEU A 113 -7.07 16.04 -3.58
C LEU A 113 -8.28 16.97 -3.76
N GLY A 114 -9.14 17.12 -2.75
CA GLY A 114 -10.37 17.92 -2.84
C GLY A 114 -11.50 17.23 -3.60
N ARG A 115 -11.36 15.95 -3.97
CA ARG A 115 -12.39 15.15 -4.65
C ARG A 115 -13.30 14.48 -3.62
N THR A 116 -14.00 15.30 -2.83
CA THR A 116 -14.77 14.87 -1.66
C THR A 116 -15.91 13.92 -2.00
N GLU A 117 -16.65 14.17 -3.08
CA GLU A 117 -17.73 13.30 -3.53
C GLU A 117 -17.24 11.91 -3.94
N ASP A 118 -16.15 11.85 -4.73
CA ASP A 118 -15.52 10.59 -5.12
C ASP A 118 -15.00 9.82 -3.90
N ALA A 119 -14.36 10.53 -2.97
CA ALA A 119 -13.86 9.96 -1.72
C ALA A 119 -15.00 9.33 -0.91
N HIS A 120 -16.11 10.05 -0.74
CA HIS A 120 -17.27 9.56 0.00
C HIS A 120 -17.91 8.35 -0.67
N ARG A 121 -18.11 8.40 -2.00
CA ARG A 121 -18.64 7.26 -2.76
C ARG A 121 -17.75 6.02 -2.60
N THR A 122 -16.44 6.17 -2.83
CA THR A 122 -15.49 5.05 -2.71
C THR A 122 -15.43 4.50 -1.28
N ALA A 123 -15.44 5.35 -0.26
CA ALA A 123 -15.46 4.90 1.14
C ALA A 123 -16.74 4.10 1.46
N SER A 124 -17.91 4.59 1.04
CA SER A 124 -19.20 3.90 1.24
C SER A 124 -19.22 2.52 0.57
N GLU A 125 -18.70 2.42 -0.66
CA GLU A 125 -18.58 1.13 -1.37
C GLU A 125 -17.65 0.16 -0.64
N VAL A 126 -16.50 0.63 -0.14
CA VAL A 126 -15.55 -0.20 0.63
C VAL A 126 -16.16 -0.64 1.96
N ALA A 127 -16.87 0.23 2.67
CA ALA A 127 -17.55 -0.13 3.91
C ALA A 127 -18.61 -1.21 3.68
N ALA A 128 -19.38 -1.11 2.60
CA ALA A 128 -20.36 -2.14 2.23
C ALA A 128 -19.67 -3.47 1.88
N ALA A 129 -18.57 -3.44 1.13
CA ALA A 129 -17.81 -4.64 0.78
C ALA A 129 -17.18 -5.30 2.03
N ARG A 130 -16.52 -4.52 2.89
CA ARG A 130 -15.94 -5.03 4.14
C ARG A 130 -17.00 -5.61 5.07
N ALA A 131 -18.18 -4.99 5.16
CA ALA A 131 -19.29 -5.54 5.95
C ALA A 131 -19.76 -6.92 5.44
N ARG A 132 -19.78 -7.14 4.12
CA ARG A 132 -20.11 -8.44 3.53
C ARG A 132 -19.02 -9.49 3.74
N VAL A 133 -17.75 -9.10 3.61
CA VAL A 133 -16.60 -10.04 3.60
C VAL A 133 -16.09 -10.35 5.01
N LEU A 134 -16.00 -9.35 5.87
CA LEU A 134 -15.38 -9.42 7.21
C LEU A 134 -16.41 -9.37 8.34
N GLY A 135 -17.64 -8.94 8.03
CA GLY A 135 -18.68 -8.66 9.01
C GLY A 135 -18.83 -7.16 9.34
N PRO A 136 -20.02 -6.73 9.78
CA PRO A 136 -20.34 -5.32 10.01
C PRO A 136 -19.54 -4.68 11.16
N ASP A 137 -19.12 -5.49 12.14
CA ASP A 137 -18.41 -5.04 13.35
C ASP A 137 -16.89 -5.27 13.29
N HIS A 138 -16.38 -5.78 12.16
CA HIS A 138 -14.94 -5.95 12.00
C HIS A 138 -14.22 -4.59 12.05
N PRO A 139 -13.06 -4.46 12.73
CA PRO A 139 -12.35 -3.20 12.86
C PRO A 139 -12.15 -2.45 11.53
N ASP A 140 -11.75 -3.15 10.47
CA ASP A 140 -11.59 -2.55 9.15
C ASP A 140 -12.90 -2.03 8.53
N THR A 141 -14.04 -2.67 8.82
CA THR A 141 -15.35 -2.17 8.38
C THR A 141 -15.68 -0.86 9.09
N LEU A 142 -15.44 -0.81 10.40
CA LEU A 142 -15.70 0.36 11.23
C LEU A 142 -14.81 1.55 10.85
N VAL A 143 -13.51 1.32 10.63
CA VAL A 143 -12.54 2.37 10.22
C VAL A 143 -12.86 2.99 8.85
N THR A 144 -13.58 2.31 7.97
CA THR A 144 -14.02 2.94 6.71
C THR A 144 -15.26 3.81 6.90
N ARG A 145 -16.13 3.47 7.86
CA ARG A 145 -17.40 4.16 8.08
C ARG A 145 -17.27 5.47 8.84
N TYR A 146 -16.28 5.53 9.74
CA TYR A 146 -16.04 6.63 10.67
C TYR A 146 -14.69 7.29 10.36
#